data_AF-A0A650CPS8-F1
#
_entry.id   AF-A0A650CPS8-F1
#
_cell.length_a   1.000
_cell.length_b   1.000
_cell.length_c   1.000
_cell.angle_alpha   90.00
_cell.angle_beta   90.00
_cell.angle_gamma   90.00
#
_symmetry.space_group_name_H-M   'P 1'
#
loop_
_entity.id
_entity.type
_entity.pdbx_description
1 polymer ?
#
loop_
_entity_poly.entity_id
_entity_poly.type
_entity_poly.pdbx_seq_one_letter_code
_entity_poly.pdbx_strand_id
1 'polypeptide(L)'
;MCWAVPAKVVSIDSDFVATVDLGGNTLKKVAIGVDNLQVGDYVMVHAGVIIAKLTKQQVIENIKFIAEQIKEVAEIEGINPDEAVKSFMDAFSYILKDVEGESSGG
;
A
#
# COMPACT_ATOMS: atom_id res chain seq x y z
N MET A 1 5.95 -4.59 17.05
CA MET A 1 5.45 -3.45 16.27
C MET A 1 5.49 -3.86 14.81
N CYS A 2 4.35 -4.11 14.16
CA CYS A 2 4.31 -4.38 12.73
C CYS A 2 3.53 -3.24 12.06
N TRP A 3 4.15 -2.54 11.12
CA TRP A 3 3.48 -1.49 10.35
C TRP A 3 2.51 -2.16 9.35
N ALA A 4 1.31 -1.60 9.17
CA ALA A 4 0.35 -2.12 8.21
C ALA A 4 0.77 -1.72 6.78
N VAL A 5 0.90 -2.68 5.88
CA VAL A 5 1.45 -2.45 4.52
C VAL A 5 0.29 -2.40 3.52
N PRO A 6 0.26 -1.40 2.61
CA PRO A 6 -0.74 -1.39 1.54
C PRO A 6 -0.44 -2.50 0.52
N ALA A 7 -1.49 -3.11 -0.01
CA ALA A 7 -1.41 -4.22 -0.95
C ALA A 7 -2.53 -4.13 -2.00
N LYS A 8 -2.33 -4.73 -3.17
CA LYS A 8 -3.38 -4.88 -4.20
C LYS A 8 -3.95 -6.29 -4.16
N VAL A 9 -5.26 -6.45 -4.12
CA VAL A 9 -5.91 -7.77 -4.20
C VAL A 9 -5.77 -8.31 -5.62
N VAL A 10 -5.14 -9.49 -5.78
CA VAL A 10 -4.93 -10.13 -7.09
C VAL A 10 -5.80 -11.36 -7.31
N SER A 11 -6.23 -12.04 -6.23
CA SER A 11 -7.22 -13.11 -6.28
C SER A 11 -8.00 -13.21 -4.97
N ILE A 12 -9.21 -13.75 -5.05
CA ILE A 12 -10.00 -14.16 -3.89
C ILE A 12 -10.13 -15.68 -3.96
N ASP A 13 -9.48 -16.38 -3.04
CA ASP A 13 -9.38 -17.84 -3.05
C ASP A 13 -10.59 -18.49 -2.35
N SER A 14 -11.20 -17.78 -1.40
CA SER A 14 -12.40 -18.18 -0.64
C SER A 14 -13.00 -16.98 0.09
N ASP A 15 -14.14 -17.16 0.76
CA ASP A 15 -14.81 -16.12 1.55
C ASP A 15 -13.93 -15.49 2.65
N PHE A 16 -12.89 -16.20 3.10
CA PHE A 16 -12.01 -15.76 4.20
C PHE A 16 -10.56 -15.54 3.79
N VAL A 17 -10.18 -15.88 2.55
CA VAL A 17 -8.77 -15.84 2.10
C VAL A 17 -8.65 -15.20 0.73
N ALA A 18 -7.77 -14.21 0.63
CA ALA A 18 -7.39 -13.56 -0.62
C ALA A 18 -5.87 -13.64 -0.82
N THR A 19 -5.44 -13.59 -2.08
CA THR A 19 -4.04 -13.33 -2.42
C THR A 19 -3.88 -11.85 -2.76
N VAL A 20 -2.90 -11.22 -2.13
CA VAL A 20 -2.54 -9.82 -2.37
C VAL A 20 -1.11 -9.72 -2.88
N ASP A 21 -0.83 -8.69 -3.68
CA ASP A 21 0.51 -8.26 -4.04
C ASP A 21 0.95 -7.12 -3.11
N LEU A 22 2.00 -7.37 -2.33
CA LEU A 22 2.64 -6.38 -1.45
C LEU A 22 3.63 -5.47 -2.20
N GLY A 23 3.75 -5.64 -3.51
CA GLY A 23 4.65 -4.90 -4.38
C GLY A 23 5.75 -5.74 -4.98
N GLY A 24 6.11 -5.41 -6.23
CA GLY A 24 7.16 -6.11 -6.95
C GLY A 24 6.85 -7.59 -7.18
N ASN A 25 5.57 -7.96 -7.37
CA ASN A 25 5.11 -9.34 -7.52
C ASN A 25 5.32 -10.21 -6.25
N THR A 26 5.27 -9.58 -5.07
CA THR A 26 5.39 -10.26 -3.78
C THR A 26 4.00 -10.72 -3.33
N LEU A 27 3.63 -11.91 -3.78
CA LEU A 27 2.30 -12.48 -3.51
C LEU A 27 2.21 -13.11 -2.11
N LYS A 28 1.14 -12.76 -1.39
CA LYS A 28 0.85 -13.29 -0.05
C LYS A 28 -0.61 -13.65 0.09
N LYS A 29 -0.88 -14.82 0.68
CA LYS A 29 -2.22 -15.19 1.16
C LYS A 29 -2.48 -14.52 2.50
N VAL A 30 -3.64 -13.90 2.62
CA VAL A 30 -4.06 -13.13 3.79
C VAL A 30 -5.53 -13.41 4.12
N ALA A 31 -5.89 -13.29 5.38
CA ALA A 31 -7.27 -13.38 5.83
C ALA A 31 -8.05 -12.12 5.44
N ILE A 32 -9.30 -12.29 5.04
CA ILE A 32 -10.21 -11.20 4.70
C ILE A 32 -10.93 -10.75 5.98
N GLY A 33 -10.64 -9.53 6.44
CA GLY A 33 -11.27 -8.91 7.61
C GLY A 33 -12.19 -7.73 7.26
N VAL A 34 -12.57 -7.60 5.98
CA VAL A 34 -13.41 -6.50 5.46
C VAL A 34 -14.52 -7.05 4.58
N ASP A 35 -15.62 -6.32 4.49
CA ASP A 35 -16.75 -6.67 3.64
C ASP A 35 -16.53 -6.21 2.18
N ASN A 36 -17.23 -6.88 1.25
CA ASN A 36 -17.29 -6.51 -0.17
C ASN A 36 -15.91 -6.31 -0.82
N LEU A 37 -14.99 -7.24 -0.54
CA LEU A 37 -13.67 -7.26 -1.15
C LEU A 37 -13.77 -7.67 -2.63
N GLN A 38 -13.07 -6.95 -3.50
CA GLN A 38 -13.01 -7.22 -4.93
C GLN A 38 -11.56 -7.34 -5.40
N VAL A 39 -11.33 -8.13 -6.45
CA VAL A 39 -10.03 -8.16 -7.12
C VAL A 39 -9.75 -6.77 -7.71
N GLY A 40 -8.54 -6.28 -7.51
CA GLY A 40 -8.13 -4.91 -7.86
C GLY A 40 -8.25 -3.90 -6.71
N ASP A 41 -8.95 -4.23 -5.62
CA ASP A 41 -9.01 -3.35 -4.45
C ASP A 41 -7.61 -3.12 -3.86
N TYR A 42 -7.35 -1.88 -3.46
CA TYR A 42 -6.24 -1.53 -2.60
C TYR A 42 -6.65 -1.69 -1.14
N VAL A 43 -5.80 -2.34 -0.35
CA VAL A 43 -6.11 -2.69 1.03
C VAL A 43 -4.92 -2.50 1.96
N MET A 44 -5.19 -2.31 3.24
CA MET A 44 -4.17 -2.34 4.30
C MET A 44 -4.10 -3.74 4.91
N VAL A 45 -2.89 -4.32 4.91
CA VAL A 45 -2.61 -5.63 5.50
C VAL A 45 -1.80 -5.47 6.76
N HIS A 46 -2.28 -6.05 7.86
CA HIS A 46 -1.55 -6.13 9.11
C HIS A 46 -1.63 -7.53 9.69
N ALA A 47 -0.48 -8.07 10.10
CA ALA A 47 -0.39 -9.42 10.68
C ALA A 47 -1.07 -10.53 9.85
N GLY A 48 -1.07 -10.38 8.51
CA GLY A 48 -1.71 -11.34 7.60
C GLY A 48 -3.22 -11.20 7.46
N VAL A 49 -3.81 -10.09 7.90
CA VAL A 49 -5.25 -9.80 7.79
C VAL A 49 -5.45 -8.49 7.04
N ILE A 50 -6.43 -8.46 6.13
CA ILE A 50 -6.92 -7.23 5.52
C ILE A 50 -7.78 -6.50 6.54
N ILE A 51 -7.35 -5.32 6.96
CA ILE A 51 -8.02 -4.53 8.02
C ILE A 51 -8.79 -3.32 7.49
N ALA A 52 -8.50 -2.87 6.26
CA ALA A 52 -9.19 -1.75 5.63
C ALA A 52 -9.07 -1.80 4.11
N LYS A 53 -10.11 -1.34 3.40
CA LYS A 53 -10.05 -0.96 1.98
C LYS A 53 -9.58 0.49 1.87
N LEU A 54 -8.81 0.80 0.84
CA LEU A 54 -8.33 2.14 0.55
C LEU A 54 -8.96 2.64 -0.75
N THR A 55 -9.47 3.87 -0.72
CA THR A 55 -9.77 4.59 -1.97
C THR A 55 -8.48 5.12 -2.59
N LYS A 56 -8.48 5.35 -3.90
CA LYS A 56 -7.31 5.92 -4.62
C LYS A 56 -6.82 7.23 -4.01
N GLN A 57 -7.74 8.13 -3.65
CA GLN A 57 -7.41 9.40 -2.99
C GLN A 57 -6.74 9.16 -1.64
N GLN A 58 -7.28 8.28 -0.80
CA GLN A 58 -6.68 7.93 0.48
C GLN A 58 -5.30 7.28 0.32
N VAL A 59 -5.08 6.47 -0.71
CA VAL A 59 -3.74 5.91 -1.01
C VAL A 59 -2.75 7.05 -1.26
N ILE A 60 -3.10 8.01 -2.12
CA ILE A 60 -2.23 9.14 -2.46
C ILE A 60 -1.98 10.03 -1.23
N GLU A 61 -3.02 10.36 -0.47
CA GLU A 61 -2.91 11.18 0.74
C GLU A 61 -2.05 10.51 1.81
N ASN A 62 -2.24 9.21 2.04
CA ASN A 62 -1.44 8.44 2.99
C ASN A 62 0.03 8.38 2.56
N ILE A 63 0.31 8.16 1.27
CA ILE A 63 1.69 8.13 0.76
C ILE A 63 2.36 9.49 0.96
N LYS A 64 1.68 10.60 0.65
CA LYS A 64 2.20 11.95 0.87
C LYS A 64 2.47 12.22 2.34
N PHE A 65 1.50 11.90 3.20
CA PHE A 65 1.64 12.06 4.64
C PHE A 65 2.85 11.28 5.17
N ILE A 66 2.99 10.00 4.80
CA ILE A 66 4.13 9.18 5.26
C ILE A 66 5.46 9.75 4.72
N ALA A 67 5.50 10.24 3.48
CA ALA A 67 6.70 10.86 2.92
C ALA A 67 7.13 12.10 3.71
N GLU A 68 6.17 12.95 4.12
CA GLU A 68 6.44 14.11 4.98
C GLU A 68 6.99 13.69 6.34
N GLN A 69 6.40 12.66 6.96
CA GLN A 69 6.86 12.14 8.25
C GLN A 69 8.27 11.51 8.15
N ILE A 70 8.57 10.79 7.08
CA ILE A 70 9.91 10.24 6.83
C ILE A 70 10.94 11.35 6.71
N LYS A 71 10.60 12.45 6.02
CA LYS A 71 11.48 13.60 5.88
C LYS A 71 11.82 14.21 7.24
N GLU A 72 10.80 14.46 8.07
CA GLU A 72 10.99 15.02 9.41
C GLU A 72 11.83 14.11 10.31
N VAL A 73 11.57 12.80 10.30
CA VAL A 73 12.35 11.82 11.08
C VAL A 73 13.80 11.74 10.59
N ALA A 74 14.03 11.78 9.27
CA ALA A 74 15.38 11.76 8.71
C ALA A 74 16.20 12.98 9.14
N GLU A 75 15.58 14.17 9.17
CA GLU A 75 16.23 15.39 9.68
C GLU A 75 16.65 15.27 11.15
N ILE A 76 15.80 14.65 11.99
CA ILE A 76 16.09 14.43 13.42
C ILE A 76 17.25 13.44 13.61
N GLU A 77 17.25 12.35 12.85
CA GLU A 77 18.26 11.28 12.95
C GLU A 77 19.57 11.60 12.21
N GLY A 78 19.66 12.77 11.55
CA GLY A 78 20.83 13.16 10.75
C GLY A 78 21.03 12.31 9.48
N ILE A 79 19.97 11.68 9.00
CA ILE A 79 19.92 10.93 7.74
C ILE A 79 19.57 11.91 6.62
N ASN A 80 20.08 11.67 5.39
CA ASN A 80 19.72 12.50 4.24
C ASN A 80 18.20 12.41 3.95
N PRO A 81 17.42 13.50 4.11
CA PRO A 81 15.96 13.43 3.99
C PRO A 81 15.49 13.13 2.57
N ASP A 82 16.18 13.67 1.57
CA ASP A 82 15.82 13.47 0.16
C ASP A 82 16.06 12.01 -0.25
N GLU A 83 17.12 11.39 0.26
CA GLU A 83 17.42 9.98 0.00
C GLU A 83 16.41 9.06 0.69
N ALA A 84 16.02 9.36 1.93
CA ALA A 84 15.02 8.59 2.67
C ALA A 84 13.64 8.63 1.99
N VAL A 85 13.20 9.82 1.59
CA VAL A 85 11.94 10.01 0.84
C VAL A 85 12.01 9.30 -0.50
N LYS A 86 13.13 9.40 -1.22
CA LYS A 86 13.31 8.71 -2.51
C LYS A 86 13.20 7.19 -2.35
N SER A 87 13.86 6.61 -1.34
CA SER A 87 13.79 5.16 -1.08
C SER A 87 12.34 4.70 -0.80
N PHE A 88 11.60 5.47 -0.02
CA PHE A 88 10.17 5.23 0.20
C PHE A 88 9.37 5.35 -1.10
N MET A 89 9.54 6.42 -1.88
CA MET A 89 8.85 6.61 -3.16
C MET A 89 9.15 5.50 -4.17
N ASP A 90 10.38 5.01 -4.23
CA ASP A 90 10.78 3.90 -5.10
C ASP A 90 10.04 2.61 -4.71
N ALA A 91 9.95 2.32 -3.40
CA ALA A 91 9.20 1.17 -2.88
C ALA A 91 7.71 1.23 -3.22
N PHE A 92 7.12 2.43 -3.27
CA PHE A 92 5.70 2.65 -3.57
C PHE A 92 5.41 3.03 -5.04
N SER A 93 6.44 3.10 -5.89
CA SER A 93 6.32 3.55 -7.28
C SER A 93 5.38 2.70 -8.13
N TYR A 94 5.26 1.40 -7.83
CA TYR A 94 4.33 0.50 -8.52
C TYR A 94 2.86 0.80 -8.17
N ILE A 95 2.57 1.12 -6.89
CA ILE A 95 1.23 1.53 -6.44
C ILE A 95 0.87 2.84 -7.13
N LEU A 96 1.79 3.81 -7.13
CA LEU A 96 1.55 5.13 -7.72
C LEU A 96 1.25 5.03 -9.22
N LYS A 97 2.04 4.26 -9.98
CA LYS A 97 1.81 4.06 -11.42
C LYS A 97 0.47 3.41 -11.74
N ASP A 98 0.03 2.47 -10.93
CA ASP A 98 -1.23 1.75 -11.15
C ASP A 98 -2.44 2.62 -10.75
N VAL A 99 -2.31 3.41 -9.67
CA VAL A 99 -3.32 4.40 -9.27
C VAL A 99 -3.44 5.55 -10.29
N GLU A 100 -2.32 6.02 -10.85
CA GLU A 100 -2.29 7.08 -11.87
C GLU A 100 -2.72 6.57 -13.26
N GLY A 101 -2.34 5.34 -13.63
CA GLY A 101 -2.62 4.74 -14.94
C GLY A 101 -4.11 4.41 -15.20
N GLU A 102 -4.90 4.21 -14.15
CA GLU A 102 -6.36 4.00 -14.27
C GLU A 102 -7.15 5.30 -14.47
N SER A 103 -6.49 6.47 -14.59
CA SER A 103 -7.15 7.75 -14.88
C SER A 103 -7.42 7.99 -16.38
N SER A 104 -7.01 7.10 -17.28
CA SER A 104 -7.26 7.19 -18.73
C SER A 104 -8.30 6.16 -19.22
N GLY A 105 -9.48 6.16 -18.59
CA GLY A 105 -10.61 5.31 -18.98
C GLY A 105 -11.94 5.97 -18.61
N GLY A 106 -12.27 7.07 -19.29
CA GLY A 106 -13.60 7.68 -19.30
C GLY A 106 -14.17 7.60 -20.71
#